data_AF-A0A957YRW1-F1
#
_entry.id   AF-A0A957YRW1-F1
#
_cell.length_a   1.000
_cell.length_b   1.000
_cell.length_c   1.000
_cell.angle_alpha   90.00
_cell.angle_beta   90.00
_cell.angle_gamma   90.00
#
_symmetry.space_group_name_H-M   'P 1'
#
loop_
_entity.id
_entity.type
_entity.pdbx_description
1 polymer ?
#
loop_
_entity_poly.entity_id
_entity_poly.type
_entity_poly.pdbx_seq_one_letter_code
_entity_poly.pdbx_strand_id
1 'polypeptide(L)'
;MLILTSFLFLSSCGSKSDVTPQSQTVTVYATPSAQPWLSDLFACAADLSIVTTISAEAPDITLRIGEPDNLLSPSFQIGEEELLIVTHRESPVQNLSLEEAQALFSGSGGEFVQVWVYPSELDVQGLFDQFVMQGRSVTSSAKVAINPQQMSDLGK
;
A
#
# COMPACT_ATOMS: atom_id res chain seq x y z
N MET A 1 43.87 -14.71 68.14
CA MET A 1 44.74 -15.29 67.09
C MET A 1 44.26 -16.72 66.93
N LEU A 2 43.42 -17.06 65.95
CA LEU A 2 43.69 -17.10 64.51
C LEU A 2 42.37 -16.89 63.74
N ILE A 3 42.34 -15.95 62.79
CA ILE A 3 41.26 -15.75 61.82
C ILE A 3 41.55 -16.72 60.66
N LEU A 4 40.65 -17.67 60.40
CA LEU A 4 40.78 -18.61 59.28
C LEU A 4 40.13 -18.01 58.03
N THR A 5 40.95 -17.27 57.29
CA THR A 5 40.57 -16.55 56.07
C THR A 5 40.50 -17.50 54.87
N SER A 6 39.31 -17.59 54.28
CA SER A 6 38.99 -17.50 52.85
C SER A 6 40.08 -17.88 51.83
N PHE A 7 39.79 -18.88 50.99
CA PHE A 7 40.08 -18.85 49.54
C PHE A 7 39.31 -19.98 48.82
N LEU A 8 38.00 -19.79 48.67
CA LEU A 8 37.20 -20.57 47.72
C LEU A 8 37.45 -19.98 46.32
N PHE A 9 38.36 -20.61 45.57
CA PHE A 9 38.55 -20.35 44.14
C PHE A 9 37.33 -20.87 43.36
N LEU A 10 36.29 -20.05 43.25
CA LEU A 10 35.21 -20.22 42.28
C LEU A 10 35.73 -19.76 40.91
N SER A 11 36.34 -20.66 40.15
CA SER A 11 36.59 -20.46 38.72
C SER A 11 35.25 -20.50 37.98
N SER A 12 34.61 -19.34 37.81
CA SER A 12 33.45 -19.20 36.91
C SER A 12 33.95 -19.22 35.46
N CYS A 13 34.00 -20.41 34.85
CA CYS A 13 33.89 -20.53 33.40
C CYS A 13 32.46 -20.17 33.01
N GLY A 14 32.19 -18.87 32.85
CA GLY A 14 30.99 -18.41 32.18
C GLY A 14 31.14 -18.75 30.71
N SER A 15 30.30 -19.65 30.20
CA SER A 15 30.16 -19.88 28.77
C SER A 15 29.87 -18.53 28.10
N LYS A 16 30.67 -18.15 27.11
CA LYS A 16 30.34 -17.03 26.21
C LYS A 16 28.95 -17.32 25.67
N SER A 17 27.96 -16.53 26.05
CA SER A 17 26.65 -16.59 25.39
C SER A 17 26.88 -16.11 23.97
N ASP A 18 26.85 -17.03 23.00
CA ASP A 18 26.69 -16.69 21.60
C ASP A 18 25.32 -16.03 21.47
N VAL A 19 25.30 -14.70 21.51
CA VAL A 19 24.13 -13.91 21.14
C VAL A 19 23.97 -14.10 19.63
N THR A 20 23.21 -15.12 19.26
CA THR A 20 22.70 -15.23 17.90
C THR A 20 21.76 -14.04 17.72
N PRO A 21 21.97 -13.13 16.74
CA PRO A 21 21.04 -12.05 16.50
C PRO A 21 19.67 -12.67 16.25
N GLN A 22 18.73 -12.43 17.16
CA GLN A 22 17.37 -12.90 17.03
C GLN A 22 16.75 -12.09 15.91
N SER A 23 16.68 -12.67 14.71
CA SER A 23 15.98 -12.02 13.60
C SER A 23 14.53 -11.85 14.00
N GLN A 24 14.05 -10.61 13.95
CA GLN A 24 12.66 -10.29 14.21
C GLN A 24 11.87 -10.58 12.93
N THR A 25 10.76 -11.28 13.08
CA THR A 25 9.82 -11.49 11.97
C THR A 25 8.70 -10.45 12.06
N VAL A 26 8.44 -9.78 10.95
CA VAL A 26 7.35 -8.80 10.81
C VAL A 26 6.42 -9.26 9.69
N THR A 27 5.13 -9.25 9.95
CA THR A 27 4.07 -9.58 9.00
C THR A 27 3.59 -8.30 8.34
N VAL A 28 3.61 -8.27 7.01
CA VAL A 28 3.27 -7.10 6.22
C VAL A 28 2.12 -7.44 5.28
N TYR A 29 1.17 -6.52 5.17
CA TYR A 29 0.17 -6.53 4.12
C TYR A 29 0.33 -5.27 3.27
N ALA A 30 0.20 -5.41 1.95
CA ALA A 30 0.07 -4.27 1.05
C ALA A 30 -1.23 -4.43 0.26
N THR A 31 -2.02 -3.37 0.18
CA THR A 31 -3.16 -3.34 -0.74
C THR A 31 -2.67 -3.47 -2.18
N PRO A 32 -3.49 -3.92 -3.14
CA PRO A 32 -3.05 -4.12 -4.52
C PRO A 32 -2.39 -2.87 -5.13
N SER A 33 -2.93 -1.69 -4.83
CA SER A 33 -2.35 -0.41 -5.27
C SER A 33 -1.01 -0.10 -4.60
N ALA A 34 -0.77 -0.60 -3.38
CA ALA A 34 0.46 -0.40 -2.62
C ALA A 34 1.57 -1.45 -2.87
N GLN A 35 1.33 -2.44 -3.73
CA GLN A 35 2.32 -3.47 -4.05
C GLN A 35 3.66 -2.96 -4.61
N PRO A 36 3.71 -1.87 -5.41
CA PRO A 36 4.99 -1.37 -5.95
C PRO A 36 6.02 -1.01 -4.86
N TRP A 37 5.60 -0.62 -3.66
CA TRP A 37 6.50 -0.27 -2.55
C TRP A 37 7.05 -1.47 -1.77
N LEU A 38 6.59 -2.70 -2.06
CA LEU A 38 7.09 -3.89 -1.37
C LEU A 38 8.59 -4.12 -1.62
N SER A 39 9.12 -3.77 -2.80
CA SER A 39 10.55 -3.92 -3.08
C SER A 39 11.42 -3.10 -2.13
N ASP A 40 11.01 -1.85 -1.89
CA ASP A 40 11.76 -0.91 -1.05
C ASP A 40 11.63 -1.29 0.42
N LEU A 41 10.44 -1.75 0.83
CA LEU A 41 10.23 -2.32 2.16
C LEU A 41 11.13 -3.54 2.41
N PHE A 42 11.21 -4.47 1.44
CA PHE A 42 12.07 -5.65 1.59
C PHE A 42 13.55 -5.29 1.63
N ALA A 43 13.98 -4.32 0.82
CA ALA A 43 15.35 -3.81 0.88
C ALA A 43 15.66 -3.21 2.26
N CYS A 44 14.76 -2.37 2.78
CA CYS A 44 14.89 -1.77 4.11
C CYS A 44 14.93 -2.83 5.24
N ALA A 45 14.07 -3.84 5.17
CA ALA A 45 14.05 -4.92 6.15
C ALA A 45 15.35 -5.74 6.14
N ALA A 46 15.90 -6.03 4.96
CA ALA A 46 17.16 -6.75 4.82
C ALA A 46 18.32 -5.99 5.49
N ASP A 47 18.41 -4.67 5.29
CA ASP A 47 19.42 -3.81 5.91
C ASP A 47 19.32 -3.81 7.46
N LEU A 48 18.12 -3.99 7.99
CA LEU A 48 17.84 -4.05 9.42
C LEU A 48 17.87 -5.48 9.99
N SER A 49 18.20 -6.50 9.19
CA SER A 49 18.16 -7.92 9.59
C SER A 49 16.78 -8.41 10.07
N ILE A 50 15.72 -7.82 9.51
CA ILE A 50 14.32 -8.18 9.74
C ILE A 50 13.85 -9.17 8.67
N VAL A 51 13.16 -10.23 9.10
CA VAL A 51 12.49 -11.16 8.18
C VAL A 51 11.07 -10.67 7.96
N THR A 52 10.72 -10.39 6.71
CA THR A 52 9.36 -9.98 6.32
C THR A 52 8.56 -11.17 5.82
N THR A 53 7.33 -11.30 6.29
CA THR A 53 6.33 -12.25 5.76
C THR A 53 5.14 -11.48 5.20
N ILE A 54 4.52 -11.99 4.14
CA ILE A 54 3.35 -11.33 3.52
C ILE A 54 2.09 -12.09 3.89
N SER A 55 1.16 -11.42 4.55
CA SER A 55 -0.15 -11.97 4.89
C SER A 55 -1.14 -10.84 5.14
N ALA A 56 -2.39 -11.04 4.71
CA ALA A 56 -3.51 -10.17 5.08
C ALA A 56 -4.11 -10.54 6.45
N GLU A 57 -3.74 -11.69 7.00
CA GLU A 57 -4.24 -12.17 8.29
C GLU A 57 -3.46 -11.51 9.44
N ALA A 58 -4.08 -10.50 10.07
CA ALA A 58 -3.53 -9.77 11.21
C ALA A 58 -2.09 -9.26 11.00
N PRO A 59 -1.83 -8.42 9.97
CA PRO A 59 -0.50 -7.90 9.70
C PRO A 59 -0.03 -6.93 10.80
N ASP A 60 1.28 -6.93 11.06
CA ASP A 60 1.94 -5.95 11.93
C ASP A 60 2.02 -4.58 11.24
N ILE A 61 2.17 -4.57 9.91
CA ILE A 61 2.25 -3.35 9.08
C ILE A 61 1.31 -3.50 7.88
N THR A 62 0.48 -2.48 7.65
CA THR A 62 -0.34 -2.36 6.43
C THR A 62 0.14 -1.19 5.59
N LEU A 63 0.53 -1.46 4.35
CA LEU A 63 0.81 -0.47 3.32
C LEU A 63 -0.45 -0.28 2.49
N ARG A 64 -0.85 0.98 2.30
CA ARG A 64 -2.02 1.37 1.55
C ARG A 64 -1.82 2.76 0.95
N ILE A 65 -2.61 3.08 -0.06
CA ILE A 65 -2.68 4.46 -0.58
C ILE A 65 -3.85 5.15 0.12
N GLY A 66 -3.62 6.38 0.58
CA GLY A 66 -4.63 7.18 1.26
C GLY A 66 -4.92 6.75 2.70
N GLU A 67 -5.70 7.60 3.37
CA GLU A 67 -6.07 7.43 4.77
C GLU A 67 -7.14 6.34 4.93
N PRO A 68 -7.07 5.48 5.98
CA PRO A 68 -8.17 4.58 6.30
C PRO A 68 -9.40 5.33 6.80
N ASP A 69 -10.59 4.85 6.43
CA ASP A 69 -11.87 5.40 6.91
C ASP A 69 -11.93 5.49 8.45
N ASN A 70 -11.28 4.54 9.13
CA ASN A 70 -11.15 4.51 10.57
C ASN A 70 -9.69 4.28 10.97
N LEU A 71 -9.10 5.26 11.65
CA LEU A 71 -7.77 5.17 12.25
C LEU A 71 -7.81 4.36 13.54
N LEU A 72 -7.70 3.04 13.43
CA LEU A 72 -7.65 2.12 14.58
C LEU A 72 -6.24 1.84 15.09
N SER A 73 -5.22 2.14 14.27
CA SER A 73 -3.81 1.90 14.55
C SER A 73 -2.98 3.13 14.18
N PRO A 74 -1.79 3.32 14.76
CA PRO A 74 -0.87 4.38 14.33
C PRO A 74 -0.58 4.28 12.82
N SER A 75 -0.73 5.40 12.12
CA SER A 75 -0.46 5.53 10.68
C SER A 75 0.60 6.59 10.44
N PHE A 76 1.51 6.33 9.50
CA PHE A 76 2.55 7.26 9.09
C PHE A 76 2.48 7.47 7.59
N GLN A 77 2.52 8.72 7.15
CA GLN A 77 2.69 9.04 5.74
C GLN A 77 4.15 8.83 5.37
N ILE A 78 4.40 7.97 4.38
CA ILE A 78 5.74 7.63 3.89
C ILE A 78 6.02 8.17 2.47
N GLY A 79 5.01 8.76 1.83
CA GLY A 79 5.09 9.28 0.47
C GLY A 79 3.82 10.02 0.06
N GLU A 80 3.79 10.45 -1.21
CA GLU A 80 2.66 11.13 -1.86
C GLU A 80 2.50 10.55 -3.26
N GLU A 81 1.26 10.40 -3.71
CA GLU A 81 0.92 9.87 -5.02
C GLU A 81 -0.02 10.80 -5.77
N GLU A 82 0.16 10.90 -7.08
CA GLU A 82 -0.72 11.66 -7.96
C GLU A 82 -1.71 10.73 -8.66
N LEU A 83 -2.99 11.03 -8.53
CA LEU A 83 -4.04 10.32 -9.25
C LEU A 83 -4.16 10.87 -10.67
N LEU A 84 -3.80 10.04 -11.65
CA LEU A 84 -3.87 10.40 -13.07
C LEU A 84 -5.09 9.78 -13.74
N ILE A 85 -5.85 10.61 -14.47
CA ILE A 85 -6.88 10.15 -15.39
C ILE A 85 -6.25 10.02 -16.77
N VAL A 86 -6.20 8.80 -17.29
CA VAL A 86 -5.55 8.49 -18.57
C VAL A 86 -6.59 8.34 -19.66
N THR A 87 -6.36 8.99 -20.80
CA THR A 87 -7.18 8.84 -22.01
C THR A 87 -6.52 7.88 -23.00
N HIS A 88 -7.34 7.15 -23.77
CA HIS A 88 -6.80 6.35 -24.88
C HIS A 88 -6.27 7.28 -25.98
N ARG A 89 -5.23 6.87 -26.72
CA ARG A 89 -4.61 7.69 -27.76
C ARG A 89 -5.60 8.13 -28.85
N GLU A 90 -6.58 7.30 -29.16
CA GLU A 90 -7.60 7.57 -30.17
C GLU A 90 -8.84 8.28 -29.60
N SER A 91 -8.83 8.58 -28.30
CA SER A 91 -9.90 9.34 -27.66
C SER A 91 -9.99 10.73 -28.26
N PRO A 92 -11.20 11.24 -28.56
CA PRO A 92 -11.40 12.64 -28.93
C PRO A 92 -11.07 13.60 -27.78
N VAL A 93 -10.97 13.06 -26.57
CA VAL A 93 -10.61 13.78 -25.35
C VAL A 93 -9.15 13.51 -25.02
N GLN A 94 -8.33 14.56 -24.99
CA GLN A 94 -6.88 14.47 -24.73
C GLN A 94 -6.45 15.29 -23.52
N ASN A 95 -7.19 16.35 -23.19
CA ASN A 95 -6.99 17.15 -21.98
C ASN A 95 -8.35 17.24 -21.30
N LEU A 96 -8.38 17.05 -19.99
CA LEU A 96 -9.60 17.10 -19.19
C LEU A 96 -9.41 18.08 -18.05
N SER A 97 -10.34 19.03 -17.92
CA SER A 97 -10.55 19.70 -16.64
C SER A 97 -11.16 18.71 -15.63
N LEU A 98 -11.09 19.07 -14.35
CA LEU A 98 -11.74 18.28 -13.30
C LEU A 98 -13.25 18.19 -13.53
N GLU A 99 -13.89 19.29 -13.93
CA GLU A 99 -15.32 19.34 -14.21
C GLU A 99 -15.71 18.46 -15.40
N GLU A 100 -14.89 18.45 -16.46
CA GLU A 100 -15.10 17.59 -17.63
C GLU A 100 -14.93 16.11 -17.26
N ALA A 101 -13.92 15.78 -16.45
CA ALA A 101 -13.75 14.43 -15.92
C ALA A 101 -14.98 14.02 -15.08
N GLN A 102 -15.42 14.85 -14.15
CA GLN A 102 -16.63 14.58 -13.35
C GLN A 102 -17.86 14.35 -14.22
N ALA A 103 -18.06 15.18 -15.26
CA ALA A 103 -19.19 15.03 -16.17
C ALA A 103 -19.12 13.71 -16.96
N LEU A 104 -17.94 13.31 -17.45
CA LEU A 104 -17.75 12.04 -18.13
C LEU A 104 -18.04 10.85 -17.21
N PHE A 105 -17.43 10.84 -16.03
CA PHE A 105 -17.58 9.74 -15.09
C PHE A 105 -18.96 9.69 -14.44
N SER A 106 -19.73 10.79 -14.40
CA SER A 106 -21.15 10.79 -14.01
C SER A 106 -22.12 10.42 -15.14
N GLY A 107 -21.61 10.17 -16.36
CA GLY A 107 -22.43 9.86 -17.54
C GLY A 107 -23.10 11.07 -18.20
N SER A 108 -22.72 12.29 -17.81
CA SER A 108 -23.22 13.55 -18.39
C SER A 108 -22.35 14.08 -19.54
N GLY A 109 -21.17 13.50 -19.78
CA GLY A 109 -20.13 14.01 -20.68
C GLY A 109 -20.22 13.56 -22.16
N GLY A 110 -21.37 13.10 -22.63
CA GLY A 110 -21.60 12.74 -24.05
C GLY A 110 -21.52 11.24 -24.37
N GLU A 111 -22.28 10.80 -25.38
CA GLU A 111 -22.56 9.37 -25.65
C GLU A 111 -21.40 8.55 -26.24
N PHE A 112 -20.27 9.18 -26.61
CA PHE A 112 -19.18 8.53 -27.37
C PHE A 112 -17.94 8.17 -26.54
N VAL A 113 -17.95 8.40 -25.22
CA VAL A 113 -16.80 8.12 -24.36
C VAL A 113 -17.11 6.98 -23.41
N GLN A 114 -16.35 5.89 -23.52
CA GLN A 114 -16.37 4.81 -22.55
C GLN A 114 -15.37 5.12 -21.43
N VAL A 115 -15.87 5.33 -20.22
CA VAL A 115 -15.03 5.45 -19.03
C VAL A 115 -14.71 4.09 -18.42
N TRP A 116 -13.54 4.00 -17.80
CA TRP A 116 -13.03 2.83 -17.09
C TRP A 116 -12.70 3.20 -15.65
N VAL A 117 -13.01 2.32 -14.72
CA VAL A 117 -12.75 2.48 -13.29
C VAL A 117 -12.14 1.22 -12.69
N TYR A 118 -11.62 1.36 -11.48
CA TYR A 118 -11.17 0.22 -10.68
C TYR A 118 -12.36 -0.38 -9.90
N PRO A 119 -12.25 -1.63 -9.42
CA PRO A 119 -13.19 -2.19 -8.47
C PRO A 119 -13.25 -1.33 -7.19
N SER A 120 -14.44 -1.26 -6.57
CA SER A 120 -14.70 -0.48 -5.35
C SER A 120 -13.84 -0.89 -4.16
N GLU A 121 -13.28 -2.10 -4.18
CA GLU A 121 -12.45 -2.66 -3.11
C GLU A 121 -11.01 -2.16 -3.17
N LEU A 122 -10.60 -1.49 -4.27
CA LEU A 122 -9.25 -0.94 -4.40
C LEU A 122 -9.18 0.48 -3.85
N ASP A 123 -8.16 0.76 -3.04
CA ASP A 123 -7.92 2.09 -2.45
C ASP A 123 -7.97 3.22 -3.49
N VAL A 124 -7.39 3.00 -4.68
CA VAL A 124 -7.38 3.98 -5.77
C VAL A 124 -8.79 4.36 -6.22
N GLN A 125 -9.75 3.44 -6.21
CA GLN A 125 -11.14 3.76 -6.54
C GLN A 125 -11.77 4.64 -5.46
N GLY A 126 -11.55 4.31 -4.17
CA GLY A 126 -12.03 5.14 -3.06
C GLY A 126 -11.47 6.56 -3.13
N LEU A 127 -10.18 6.70 -3.46
CA LEU A 127 -9.54 8.01 -3.65
C LEU A 127 -10.09 8.77 -4.85
N PHE A 128 -10.36 8.08 -5.96
CA PHE A 128 -11.03 8.68 -7.11
C PHE A 128 -12.42 9.21 -6.74
N ASP A 129 -13.21 8.42 -6.02
CA ASP A 129 -14.55 8.80 -5.59
C ASP A 129 -14.54 10.00 -4.63
N GLN A 130 -13.54 10.05 -3.74
CA GLN A 130 -13.36 11.13 -2.78
C GLN A 130 -12.85 12.42 -3.43
N PHE A 131 -11.74 12.36 -4.18
CA PHE A 131 -11.02 13.56 -4.64
C PHE A 131 -11.47 14.04 -6.02
N VAL A 132 -11.80 13.12 -6.94
CA VAL A 132 -12.26 13.47 -8.28
C VAL A 132 -13.77 13.65 -8.29
N MET A 133 -14.52 12.64 -7.83
CA MET A 133 -15.98 12.67 -7.90
C MET A 133 -16.63 13.44 -6.75
N GLN A 134 -15.89 13.71 -5.66
CA GLN A 134 -16.39 14.45 -4.49
C GLN A 134 -17.70 13.87 -3.94
N GLY A 135 -17.79 12.54 -3.89
CA GLY A 135 -18.97 11.80 -3.44
C GLY A 135 -20.10 11.65 -4.46
N ARG A 136 -19.93 12.15 -5.70
CA ARG A 136 -20.85 11.83 -6.80
C ARG A 136 -20.67 10.37 -7.24
N SER A 137 -21.75 9.74 -7.66
CA SER A 137 -21.68 8.37 -8.18
C SER A 137 -21.06 8.35 -9.57
N VAL A 138 -20.19 7.36 -9.79
CA VAL A 138 -19.77 6.96 -11.14
C VAL A 138 -20.94 6.31 -11.87
N THR A 139 -21.03 6.55 -13.19
CA THR A 139 -22.05 5.97 -14.05
C THR A 139 -22.01 4.44 -14.01
N SER A 140 -23.19 3.82 -13.99
CA SER A 140 -23.33 2.36 -14.04
C SER A 140 -22.87 1.75 -15.37
N SER A 141 -22.63 2.58 -16.40
CA SER A 141 -22.07 2.16 -17.69
C SER A 141 -20.54 2.13 -17.71
N ALA A 142 -19.86 2.50 -16.62
CA ALA A 142 -18.41 2.44 -16.53
C ALA A 142 -17.94 0.98 -16.61
N LYS A 143 -16.89 0.74 -17.39
CA LYS A 143 -16.25 -0.58 -17.42
C LYS A 143 -15.27 -0.70 -16.26
N VAL A 144 -15.13 -1.91 -15.71
CA VAL A 144 -14.25 -2.18 -14.58
C VAL A 144 -13.04 -2.97 -15.05
N ALA A 145 -11.85 -2.60 -14.58
CA ALA A 145 -10.61 -3.33 -14.83
C ALA A 145 -9.71 -3.31 -13.58
N ILE A 146 -8.95 -4.39 -13.36
CA ILE A 146 -8.07 -4.56 -12.19
C ILE A 146 -6.68 -3.95 -12.39
N ASN A 147 -6.33 -3.53 -13.60
CA ASN A 147 -5.08 -2.82 -13.90
C ASN A 147 -5.18 -2.04 -15.23
N PRO A 148 -4.27 -1.06 -15.48
CA PRO A 148 -4.27 -0.28 -16.72
C PRO A 148 -4.07 -1.12 -17.98
N GLN A 149 -3.32 -2.22 -17.91
CA GLN A 149 -3.08 -3.09 -19.06
C GLN A 149 -4.38 -3.73 -19.53
N GLN A 150 -5.23 -4.18 -18.61
CA GLN A 150 -6.55 -4.71 -18.94
C GLN A 150 -7.47 -3.65 -19.55
N MET A 151 -7.42 -2.40 -19.06
CA MET A 151 -8.17 -1.28 -19.67
C MET A 151 -7.75 -1.07 -21.13
N SER A 152 -6.44 -1.15 -21.39
CA SER A 152 -5.86 -1.02 -22.74
C SER A 152 -6.26 -2.19 -23.65
N ASP A 153 -6.18 -3.43 -23.16
CA ASP A 153 -6.45 -4.61 -23.98
C ASP A 153 -7.93 -4.77 -24.36
N LEU A 154 -8.84 -4.36 -23.47
CA LEU A 154 -10.29 -4.41 -23.68
C LEU A 154 -10.87 -3.12 -24.27
N GLY A 155 -10.08 -2.05 -24.30
CA GLY A 155 -10.46 -0.73 -24.81
C GLY A 155 -10.14 -0.50 -26.29
N LYS A 156 -9.68 -1.55 -26.99
CA LYS A 156 -9.48 -1.57 -28.46
C LYS A 156 -10.81 -1.63 -29.21
#